data_AF-A0A3D4A4V4-F1
#
_entry.id   AF-A0A3D4A4V4-F1
#
_cell.length_a   1.000
_cell.length_b   1.000
_cell.length_c   1.000
_cell.angle_alpha   90.00
_cell.angle_beta   90.00
_cell.angle_gamma   90.00
#
_symmetry.space_group_name_H-M   'P 1'
#
loop_
_entity.id
_entity.type
_entity.pdbx_description
1 polymer ?
#
loop_
_entity_poly.entity_id
_entity_poly.type
_entity_poly.pdbx_seq_one_letter_code
_entity_poly.pdbx_strand_id
1 'polypeptide(L)'
;MLTINKKLGAVLCLFAMSLLCGPVIAQDAKPVKPSSYTKAQLYELLSKKLNNVKFVGNFTILGKDSPDGLPKEEYTIVSATKQDNGDFWLIKARIKYGSTDVEVPMVLEVKWAETTPVISLTNVTIPGLGTFSSRVVIYKNKYAGTWSHGDVGGHLFGTIEKNEPAKDDEKKDSSEDK
;
A
#
# COMPACT_ATOMS: atom_id res chain seq x y z
N MET A 1 12.38 67.55 -57.07
CA MET A 1 11.42 68.65 -56.82
C MET A 1 10.86 68.46 -55.42
N LEU A 2 10.86 69.53 -54.65
CA LEU A 2 10.87 69.57 -53.18
C LEU A 2 9.55 70.16 -52.66
N THR A 3 8.86 69.47 -51.74
CA THR A 3 7.94 70.04 -50.71
C THR A 3 7.58 68.90 -49.73
N ILE A 4 8.05 68.79 -48.47
CA ILE A 4 7.94 69.65 -47.26
C ILE A 4 6.45 69.98 -46.99
N ASN A 5 5.78 69.53 -45.90
CA ASN A 5 6.02 69.97 -44.52
C ASN A 5 5.25 69.17 -43.44
N LYS A 6 5.92 68.95 -42.30
CA LYS A 6 5.49 69.11 -40.89
C LYS A 6 4.11 68.58 -40.43
N LYS A 7 4.11 67.71 -39.41
CA LYS A 7 3.91 68.14 -38.00
C LYS A 7 4.59 67.19 -37.00
N LEU A 8 5.15 67.85 -36.00
CA LEU A 8 5.91 67.38 -34.84
C LEU A 8 4.96 67.23 -33.64
N GLY A 9 5.22 66.28 -32.74
CA GLY A 9 4.58 66.14 -31.42
C GLY A 9 4.37 64.67 -31.05
N ALA A 10 5.39 63.94 -30.57
CA ALA A 10 5.66 63.72 -29.15
C ALA A 10 4.40 63.50 -28.29
N VAL A 11 4.18 62.28 -27.77
CA VAL A 11 4.29 61.97 -26.33
C VAL A 11 4.18 60.45 -26.10
N LEU A 12 5.24 59.97 -25.46
CA LEU A 12 5.50 58.74 -24.72
C LEU A 12 4.28 58.15 -23.97
N CYS A 13 3.96 56.89 -24.21
CA CYS A 13 3.32 56.00 -23.22
C CYS A 13 3.82 54.56 -23.42
N LEU A 14 4.98 54.27 -22.80
CA LEU A 14 5.38 52.91 -22.48
C LEU A 14 4.42 52.38 -21.41
N PHE A 15 3.49 51.50 -21.77
CA PHE A 15 2.84 50.63 -20.81
C PHE A 15 3.70 49.37 -20.65
N ALA A 16 4.64 49.44 -19.72
CA ALA A 16 5.32 48.27 -19.19
C ALA A 16 4.30 47.44 -18.41
N MET A 17 3.89 46.29 -18.95
CA MET A 17 3.07 45.32 -18.23
C MET A 17 3.97 44.56 -17.27
N SER A 18 4.14 45.14 -16.08
CA SER A 18 4.93 44.61 -14.98
C SER A 18 4.30 43.34 -14.40
N LEU A 19 5.18 42.36 -14.21
CA LEU A 19 5.00 41.15 -13.43
C LEU A 19 4.34 41.44 -12.06
N LEU A 20 3.12 40.96 -11.86
CA LEU A 20 2.54 40.76 -10.52
C LEU A 20 2.77 39.32 -10.10
N CYS A 21 4.03 38.96 -9.87
CA CYS A 21 4.36 37.81 -9.04
C CYS A 21 4.28 38.30 -7.59
N GLY A 22 3.09 38.23 -6.98
CA GLY A 22 2.95 38.48 -5.55
C GLY A 22 3.78 37.45 -4.78
N PRO A 23 4.34 37.80 -3.60
CA PRO A 23 5.02 36.83 -2.78
C PRO A 23 4.02 35.74 -2.40
N VAL A 24 4.22 34.54 -2.93
CA VAL A 24 3.69 33.33 -2.32
C VAL A 24 4.34 33.28 -0.94
N ILE A 25 3.62 33.73 0.09
CA ILE A 25 3.96 33.38 1.46
C ILE A 25 3.77 31.87 1.52
N ALA A 26 4.87 31.14 1.35
CA ALA A 26 4.99 29.79 1.82
C ALA A 26 4.61 29.85 3.30
N GLN A 27 3.43 29.34 3.67
CA GLN A 27 3.17 29.04 5.05
C GLN A 27 4.27 28.06 5.44
N ASP A 28 5.17 28.49 6.33
CA ASP A 28 6.08 27.58 7.01
C ASP A 28 5.23 26.47 7.60
N ALA A 29 5.19 25.33 6.92
CA ALA A 29 4.57 24.14 7.44
C ALA A 29 5.31 23.87 8.74
N LYS A 30 4.62 24.10 9.88
CA LYS A 30 5.17 23.78 11.19
C LYS A 30 5.76 22.38 11.10
N PRO A 31 7.03 22.17 11.51
CA PRO A 31 7.63 20.85 11.44
C PRO A 31 6.69 19.89 12.14
N VAL A 32 6.11 18.96 11.36
CA VAL A 32 5.28 17.89 11.91
C VAL A 32 6.23 17.09 12.78
N LYS A 33 6.11 17.25 14.10
CA LYS A 33 6.88 16.42 15.04
C LYS A 33 6.61 14.97 14.66
N PRO A 34 7.64 14.15 14.37
CA PRO A 34 7.43 12.75 14.10
C PRO A 34 6.63 12.16 15.26
N SER A 35 5.56 11.43 14.95
CA SER A 35 4.77 10.73 15.95
C SER A 35 5.70 9.78 16.70
N SER A 36 6.09 10.15 17.91
CA SER A 36 7.11 9.42 18.69
C SER A 36 6.48 8.18 19.32
N TYR A 37 6.12 7.20 18.49
CA TYR A 37 5.81 5.86 18.98
C TYR A 37 7.10 5.18 19.42
N THR A 38 7.07 4.59 20.60
CA THR A 38 8.10 3.63 21.02
C THR A 38 8.00 2.37 20.16
N LYS A 39 9.10 1.60 20.08
CA LYS A 39 9.12 0.35 19.33
C LYS A 39 8.09 -0.67 19.83
N ALA A 40 7.90 -0.75 21.15
CA ALA A 40 6.87 -1.59 21.76
C ALA A 40 5.45 -1.19 21.32
N GLN A 41 5.16 0.11 21.27
CA GLN A 41 3.86 0.59 20.75
C GLN A 41 3.67 0.24 19.26
N LEU A 42 4.73 0.36 18.45
CA LEU A 42 4.68 -0.05 17.05
C LEU A 42 4.39 -1.55 16.89
N TYR A 43 4.98 -2.39 17.73
CA TYR A 43 4.69 -3.82 17.74
C TYR A 43 3.23 -4.11 18.11
N GLU A 44 2.71 -3.51 19.19
CA GLU A 44 1.30 -3.67 19.57
C GLU A 44 0.35 -3.24 18.45
N LEU A 45 0.63 -2.10 17.80
CA LEU A 45 -0.14 -1.60 16.67
C LEU A 45 -0.10 -2.56 15.47
N LEU A 46 1.07 -3.12 15.16
CA LEU A 46 1.24 -4.07 14.06
C LEU A 46 0.51 -5.39 14.34
N SER A 47 0.69 -5.95 15.54
CA SER A 47 0.00 -7.14 16.01
C SER A 47 -1.52 -6.98 15.86
N LYS A 48 -2.09 -5.90 16.42
CA LYS A 48 -3.54 -5.60 16.30
C LYS A 48 -4.00 -5.37 14.86
N LYS A 49 -3.16 -4.76 14.03
CA LYS A 49 -3.47 -4.46 12.63
C LYS A 49 -3.53 -5.71 11.77
N LEU A 50 -2.63 -6.67 11.98
CA LEU A 50 -2.51 -7.87 11.15
C LEU A 50 -3.19 -9.10 11.75
N ASN A 51 -3.71 -9.03 12.97
CA ASN A 51 -4.45 -10.13 13.56
C ASN A 51 -5.84 -10.27 12.93
N ASN A 52 -6.13 -11.46 12.39
CA ASN A 52 -7.38 -11.85 11.74
C ASN A 52 -7.86 -10.83 10.69
N VAL A 53 -7.10 -10.71 9.60
CA VAL A 53 -7.40 -9.80 8.48
C VAL A 53 -7.25 -10.48 7.13
N LYS A 54 -7.94 -9.93 6.12
CA LYS A 54 -7.78 -10.28 4.71
C LYS A 54 -7.00 -9.20 4.00
N PHE A 55 -6.10 -9.63 3.12
CA PHE A 55 -5.43 -8.82 2.13
C PHE A 55 -6.18 -9.08 0.83
N VAL A 56 -6.75 -8.03 0.24
CA VAL A 56 -7.58 -8.12 -0.97
C VAL A 56 -7.05 -7.11 -1.97
N GLY A 57 -6.73 -7.58 -3.17
CA GLY A 57 -6.11 -6.71 -4.16
C GLY A 57 -5.75 -7.40 -5.45
N ASN A 58 -4.66 -6.93 -6.03
CA ASN A 58 -4.21 -7.31 -7.35
C ASN A 58 -2.70 -7.45 -7.41
N PHE A 59 -2.22 -8.15 -8.43
CA PHE A 59 -0.80 -8.23 -8.73
C PHE A 59 -0.51 -8.09 -10.22
N THR A 60 0.75 -7.79 -10.54
CA THR A 60 1.30 -7.76 -11.90
C THR A 60 2.32 -8.87 -12.08
N ILE A 61 2.65 -9.18 -13.34
CA ILE A 61 3.82 -9.98 -13.71
C ILE A 61 4.68 -9.11 -14.63
N LEU A 62 5.97 -8.95 -14.31
CA LEU A 62 6.88 -8.15 -15.12
C LEU A 62 6.93 -8.68 -16.57
N GLY A 63 6.88 -7.75 -17.52
CA GLY A 63 6.90 -8.10 -18.95
C GLY A 63 5.61 -8.72 -19.48
N LYS A 64 4.54 -8.78 -18.69
CA LYS A 64 3.21 -9.22 -19.14
C LYS A 64 2.18 -8.12 -18.95
N ASP A 65 1.50 -7.78 -20.03
CA ASP A 65 0.31 -6.93 -19.99
C ASP A 65 -0.90 -7.72 -19.45
N SER A 66 -1.87 -6.99 -18.93
CA SER A 66 -3.11 -7.54 -18.37
C SER A 66 -4.32 -6.95 -19.12
N PRO A 67 -4.57 -7.37 -20.37
CA PRO A 67 -5.60 -6.78 -21.23
C PRO A 67 -7.02 -6.94 -20.67
N ASP A 68 -7.27 -8.03 -19.94
CA ASP A 68 -8.55 -8.33 -19.30
C ASP A 68 -8.65 -7.77 -17.87
N GLY A 69 -7.74 -6.87 -17.50
CA GLY A 69 -7.62 -6.31 -16.14
C GLY A 69 -6.63 -7.08 -15.27
N LEU A 70 -6.26 -6.48 -14.13
CA LEU A 70 -5.25 -7.05 -13.25
C LEU A 70 -5.74 -8.33 -12.55
N PRO A 71 -4.93 -9.39 -12.51
CA PRO A 71 -5.20 -10.57 -11.69
C PRO A 71 -5.54 -10.20 -10.24
N LYS A 72 -6.57 -10.84 -9.69
CA LYS A 72 -6.98 -10.66 -8.29
C LYS A 72 -6.20 -11.61 -7.38
N GLU A 73 -5.97 -11.18 -6.15
CA GLU A 73 -5.42 -12.00 -5.07
C GLU A 73 -6.20 -11.80 -3.76
N GLU A 74 -6.19 -12.84 -2.93
CA GLU A 74 -6.68 -12.76 -1.56
C GLU A 74 -5.81 -13.64 -0.66
N TYR A 75 -5.34 -13.07 0.46
CA TYR A 75 -4.66 -13.81 1.52
C TYR A 75 -5.30 -13.51 2.87
N THR A 76 -5.38 -14.50 3.75
CA THR A 76 -5.83 -14.27 5.13
C THR A 76 -4.65 -14.37 6.08
N ILE A 77 -4.37 -13.32 6.84
CA ILE A 77 -3.48 -13.41 8.01
C ILE A 77 -4.36 -13.78 9.21
N VAL A 78 -4.14 -14.99 9.72
CA VAL A 78 -4.82 -15.52 10.90
C VAL A 78 -4.26 -14.83 12.15
N SER A 79 -2.93 -14.76 12.27
CA SER A 79 -2.27 -14.12 13.41
C SER A 79 -0.91 -13.55 13.03
N ALA A 80 -0.51 -12.48 13.73
CA ALA A 80 0.82 -11.90 13.69
C ALA A 80 1.37 -11.74 15.11
N THR A 81 2.37 -12.54 15.48
CA THR A 81 2.90 -12.58 16.86
C THR A 81 4.38 -12.22 16.89
N LYS A 82 4.74 -11.19 17.66
CA LYS A 82 6.12 -10.79 17.86
C LYS A 82 6.94 -11.93 18.47
N GLN A 83 8.13 -12.18 17.93
CA GLN A 83 9.10 -13.16 18.47
C GLN A 83 10.13 -12.48 19.37
N ASP A 84 10.83 -13.22 20.22
CA ASP A 84 11.82 -12.64 21.14
C ASP A 84 13.08 -12.11 20.42
N ASN A 85 13.38 -12.66 19.25
CA ASN A 85 14.55 -12.27 18.47
C ASN A 85 14.26 -11.06 17.55
N GLY A 86 15.01 -9.96 17.75
CA GLY A 86 15.07 -8.83 16.83
C GLY A 86 13.70 -8.29 16.41
N ASP A 87 13.50 -8.05 15.11
CA ASP A 87 12.22 -7.66 14.52
C ASP A 87 11.54 -8.83 13.79
N PHE A 88 11.66 -10.04 14.33
CA PHE A 88 10.99 -11.23 13.77
C PHE A 88 9.57 -11.40 14.33
N TRP A 89 8.70 -11.93 13.46
CA TRP A 89 7.28 -12.14 13.68
C TRP A 89 6.87 -13.51 13.16
N LEU A 90 6.12 -14.27 13.96
CA LEU A 90 5.40 -15.45 13.48
C LEU A 90 4.09 -14.97 12.85
N ILE A 91 4.04 -15.06 11.52
CA ILE A 91 2.85 -14.77 10.72
C ILE A 91 2.23 -16.11 10.32
N LYS A 92 0.99 -16.36 10.73
CA LYS A 92 0.21 -17.49 10.25
C LYS A 92 -0.72 -16.99 9.17
N ALA A 93 -0.52 -17.47 7.94
CA ALA A 93 -1.33 -17.07 6.79
C ALA A 93 -2.07 -18.28 6.23
N ARG A 94 -3.35 -18.12 5.90
CA ARG A 94 -4.13 -19.08 5.14
C ARG A 94 -4.13 -18.66 3.67
N ILE A 95 -3.63 -19.55 2.82
CA ILE A 95 -3.49 -19.35 1.38
C ILE A 95 -4.55 -20.20 0.71
N LYS A 96 -5.42 -19.56 -0.09
CA LYS A 96 -6.44 -20.22 -0.89
C LYS A 96 -6.19 -19.97 -2.37
N TYR A 97 -5.86 -21.02 -3.12
CA TYR A 97 -5.67 -20.94 -4.57
C TYR A 97 -6.01 -22.28 -5.23
N GLY A 98 -6.94 -22.28 -6.19
CA GLY A 98 -7.41 -23.52 -6.82
C GLY A 98 -7.97 -24.50 -5.80
N SER A 99 -7.43 -25.72 -5.75
CA SER A 99 -7.75 -26.75 -4.75
C SER A 99 -6.90 -26.67 -3.47
N THR A 100 -5.98 -25.71 -3.39
CA THR A 100 -5.08 -25.54 -2.25
C THR A 100 -5.71 -24.61 -1.23
N ASP A 101 -5.88 -25.12 0.00
CA ASP A 101 -6.31 -24.35 1.17
C ASP A 101 -5.44 -24.77 2.36
N VAL A 102 -4.37 -24.01 2.61
CA VAL A 102 -3.35 -24.36 3.61
C VAL A 102 -3.06 -23.19 4.53
N GLU A 103 -2.87 -23.49 5.82
CA GLU A 103 -2.32 -22.53 6.78
C GLU A 103 -0.80 -22.73 6.87
N VAL A 104 -0.05 -21.65 6.64
CA VAL A 104 1.41 -21.63 6.60
C VAL A 104 1.93 -20.74 7.73
N PRO A 105 2.63 -21.31 8.74
CA PRO A 105 3.36 -20.53 9.72
C PRO A 105 4.70 -20.07 9.14
N MET A 106 4.96 -18.77 9.18
CA MET A 106 6.20 -18.17 8.67
C MET A 106 6.82 -17.25 9.73
N VAL A 107 8.08 -17.48 10.08
CA VAL A 107 8.85 -16.53 10.91
C VAL A 107 9.54 -15.55 9.98
N LEU A 108 9.02 -14.32 9.95
CA LEU A 108 9.41 -13.28 8.98
C LEU A 108 10.00 -12.07 9.68
N GLU A 109 10.96 -11.44 9.03
CA GLU A 109 11.50 -10.16 9.50
C GLU A 109 10.56 -9.02 9.06
N VAL A 110 10.29 -8.10 10.00
CA VAL A 110 9.62 -6.83 9.71
C VAL A 110 10.64 -5.70 9.83
N LYS A 111 10.98 -5.10 8.70
CA LYS A 111 11.78 -3.86 8.67
C LYS A 111 10.87 -2.66 8.92
N TRP A 112 11.43 -1.59 9.45
CA TRP A 112 10.68 -0.37 9.76
C TRP A 112 11.24 0.82 8.98
N ALA A 113 10.36 1.51 8.25
CA ALA A 113 10.61 2.84 7.72
C ALA A 113 9.89 3.84 8.63
N GLU A 114 10.61 4.38 9.60
CA GLU A 114 10.04 5.11 10.73
C GLU A 114 8.96 4.27 11.44
N THR A 115 7.70 4.66 11.34
CA THR A 115 6.54 3.96 11.94
C THR A 115 5.85 3.00 10.98
N THR A 116 6.38 2.85 9.76
CA THR A 116 5.76 2.06 8.68
C THR A 116 6.44 0.69 8.57
N PRO A 117 5.72 -0.42 8.80
CA PRO A 117 6.29 -1.75 8.70
C PRO A 117 6.39 -2.24 7.25
N VAL A 118 7.48 -2.96 6.97
CA VAL A 118 7.77 -3.66 5.71
C VAL A 118 8.01 -5.13 6.01
N ILE A 119 7.04 -5.98 5.68
CA ILE A 119 7.15 -7.44 5.81
C ILE A 119 8.11 -7.94 4.73
N SER A 120 9.18 -8.62 5.13
CA SER A 120 10.27 -9.01 4.25
C SER A 120 10.46 -10.52 4.20
N LEU A 121 10.43 -11.07 3.00
CA LEU A 121 10.74 -12.47 2.71
C LEU A 121 11.94 -12.54 1.78
N THR A 122 13.00 -13.27 2.12
CA THR A 122 14.14 -13.47 1.22
C THR A 122 14.37 -14.97 1.05
N ASN A 123 14.11 -15.48 -0.15
CA ASN A 123 14.29 -16.87 -0.55
C ASN A 123 13.64 -17.87 0.40
N VAL A 124 12.44 -17.55 0.89
CA VAL A 124 11.68 -18.41 1.80
C VAL A 124 11.04 -19.53 0.99
N THR A 125 11.39 -20.78 1.30
CA THR A 125 10.79 -21.96 0.67
C THR A 125 9.57 -22.41 1.48
N ILE A 126 8.40 -22.42 0.85
CA ILE A 126 7.18 -22.96 1.44
C ILE A 126 6.94 -24.35 0.85
N PRO A 127 6.93 -25.42 1.67
CA PRO A 127 6.73 -26.78 1.19
C PRO A 127 5.47 -26.91 0.33
N GLY A 128 5.61 -27.49 -0.86
CA GLY A 128 4.53 -27.67 -1.82
C GLY A 128 4.11 -26.43 -2.62
N LEU A 129 4.59 -25.23 -2.25
CA LEU A 129 4.29 -23.97 -2.96
C LEU A 129 5.51 -23.34 -3.64
N GLY A 130 6.73 -23.70 -3.22
CA GLY A 130 8.00 -23.26 -3.79
C GLY A 130 8.63 -22.07 -3.08
N THR A 131 9.53 -21.34 -3.75
CA THR A 131 10.41 -20.35 -3.12
C THR A 131 10.02 -18.93 -3.46
N PHE A 132 9.91 -18.07 -2.44
CA PHE A 132 9.40 -16.72 -2.57
C PHE A 132 10.35 -15.67 -1.98
N SER A 133 10.37 -14.51 -2.62
CA SER A 133 10.93 -13.28 -2.08
C SER A 133 9.91 -12.15 -2.22
N SER A 134 9.77 -11.29 -1.21
CA SER A 134 8.89 -10.12 -1.27
C SER A 134 9.31 -9.02 -0.31
N ARG A 135 8.85 -7.80 -0.58
CA ARG A 135 8.93 -6.65 0.34
C ARG A 135 7.58 -5.94 0.29
N VAL A 136 6.81 -6.05 1.37
CA VAL A 136 5.43 -5.54 1.41
C VAL A 136 5.33 -4.45 2.47
N VAL A 137 5.10 -3.22 2.03
CA VAL A 137 4.85 -2.08 2.92
C VAL A 137 3.38 -2.06 3.34
N ILE A 138 3.15 -1.81 4.63
CA ILE A 138 1.80 -1.67 5.19
C ILE A 138 1.61 -0.22 5.63
N TYR A 139 0.67 0.49 5.00
CA TYR A 139 0.38 1.87 5.36
C TYR A 139 -1.13 2.13 5.41
N LYS A 140 -1.60 2.57 6.58
CA LYS A 140 -3.03 2.68 6.90
C LYS A 140 -3.74 1.33 6.64
N ASN A 141 -4.79 1.29 5.83
CA ASN A 141 -5.53 0.09 5.45
C ASN A 141 -5.08 -0.47 4.08
N LYS A 142 -3.90 -0.09 3.59
CA LYS A 142 -3.37 -0.53 2.30
C LYS A 142 -2.08 -1.30 2.49
N TYR A 143 -1.81 -2.16 1.52
CA TYR A 143 -0.51 -2.78 1.34
C TYR A 143 -0.05 -2.60 -0.12
N ALA A 144 1.26 -2.58 -0.32
CA ALA A 144 1.87 -2.63 -1.64
C ALA A 144 3.26 -3.25 -1.55
N GLY A 145 3.77 -3.84 -2.61
CA GLY A 145 5.08 -4.45 -2.56
C GLY A 145 5.53 -5.12 -3.84
N THR A 146 6.72 -5.70 -3.77
CA THR A 146 7.25 -6.58 -4.80
C THR A 146 7.07 -8.04 -4.40
N TRP A 147 6.98 -8.92 -5.38
CA TRP A 147 7.00 -10.36 -5.18
C TRP A 147 7.85 -11.04 -6.26
N SER A 148 8.42 -12.18 -5.92
CA SER A 148 9.15 -13.05 -6.84
C SER A 148 8.96 -14.51 -6.44
N HIS A 149 8.83 -15.37 -7.44
CA HIS A 149 8.76 -16.82 -7.33
C HIS A 149 9.62 -17.43 -8.45
N GLY A 150 10.78 -17.99 -8.08
CA GLY A 150 11.80 -18.34 -9.06
C GLY A 150 12.20 -17.11 -9.90
N ASP A 151 12.18 -17.27 -11.23
CA ASP A 151 12.52 -16.20 -12.19
C ASP A 151 11.35 -15.26 -12.52
N VAL A 152 10.15 -15.54 -11.99
CA VAL A 152 8.95 -14.72 -12.23
C VAL A 152 8.78 -13.75 -11.07
N GLY A 153 8.36 -12.52 -11.36
CA GLY A 153 8.05 -11.55 -10.33
C GLY A 153 7.17 -10.43 -10.82
N GLY A 154 6.87 -9.50 -9.92
CA GLY A 154 5.96 -8.41 -10.18
C GLY A 154 5.71 -7.56 -8.95
N HIS A 155 4.60 -6.86 -8.98
CA HIS A 155 4.16 -5.99 -7.89
C HIS A 155 2.80 -6.47 -7.40
N LEU A 156 2.50 -6.24 -6.14
CA LEU A 156 1.20 -6.51 -5.53
C LEU A 156 0.74 -5.28 -4.77
N PHE A 157 -0.56 -5.07 -4.70
CA PHE A 157 -1.15 -3.95 -3.96
C PHE A 157 -2.64 -4.16 -3.73
N GLY A 158 -3.14 -3.57 -2.65
CA GLY A 158 -4.54 -3.71 -2.28
C GLY A 158 -4.88 -3.10 -0.93
N THR A 159 -5.97 -3.58 -0.34
CA THR A 159 -6.50 -3.18 0.96
C THR A 159 -6.41 -4.30 1.98
N ILE A 160 -6.45 -3.90 3.26
CA ILE A 160 -6.49 -4.78 4.41
C ILE A 160 -7.84 -4.61 5.09
N GLU A 161 -8.57 -5.70 5.23
CA GLU A 161 -9.94 -5.75 5.73
C GLU A 161 -10.04 -6.71 6.92
N LYS A 162 -11.00 -6.48 7.82
CA LYS A 162 -11.22 -7.40 8.93
C LYS A 162 -11.79 -8.71 8.40
N ASN A 163 -11.24 -9.83 8.87
CA ASN A 163 -11.75 -11.15 8.54
C ASN A 163 -12.91 -11.49 9.50
N GLU A 164 -14.06 -10.85 9.28
CA GLU A 164 -15.29 -11.17 10.00
C GLU A 164 -15.87 -12.49 9.44
N PRO A 165 -16.41 -13.38 10.29
CA PRO A 165 -17.20 -14.50 9.78
C PRO A 165 -18.35 -13.93 8.95
N ALA A 166 -18.67 -14.59 7.83
CA ALA A 166 -19.91 -14.30 7.12
C ALA A 166 -21.04 -14.40 8.15
N LYS A 167 -21.86 -13.35 8.25
CA LYS A 167 -23.08 -13.43 9.05
C LYS A 167 -23.88 -14.58 8.45
N ASP A 168 -24.05 -15.65 9.21
CA ASP A 168 -24.91 -16.76 8.81
C ASP A 168 -26.28 -16.15 8.50
N ASP A 169 -26.70 -16.26 7.23
CA ASP A 169 -28.07 -15.97 6.84
C ASP A 169 -28.96 -16.87 7.70
N GLU A 170 -29.64 -16.23 8.63
CA GLU A 170 -30.64 -16.79 9.51
C GLU A 170 -31.57 -17.66 8.67
N LYS A 171 -31.35 -18.98 8.77
CA LYS A 171 -32.17 -20.00 8.13
C LYS A 171 -33.57 -19.79 8.67
N LYS A 172 -34.41 -19.09 7.90
CA LYS A 172 -35.86 -19.02 8.11
C LYS A 172 -36.36 -20.45 8.08
N ASP A 173 -36.46 -21.02 9.26
CA ASP A 173 -37.24 -22.21 9.55
C ASP A 173 -38.70 -21.81 9.31
N SER A 174 -39.14 -21.95 8.06
CA SER A 174 -40.57 -22.01 7.77
C SER A 174 -41.03 -23.38 8.24
N SER A 175 -41.38 -23.46 9.51
CA SER A 175 -42.25 -24.51 10.02
C SER A 175 -43.50 -24.54 9.13
N GLU A 176 -43.61 -25.60 8.33
CA GLU A 176 -44.90 -26.14 7.91
C GLU A 176 -45.72 -26.40 9.17
N ASP A 177 -46.76 -25.60 9.37
CA ASP A 177 -47.88 -25.97 10.21
C ASP A 177 -49.10 -25.12 9.81
N LYS A 178 -49.83 -25.62 8.79
CA LYS A 178 -51.29 -25.85 8.77
C LYS A 178 -51.85 -26.01 7.36
#